data_AF-A0A2D5IQS4-F1
#
_entry.id   AF-A0A2D5IQS4-F1
#
_cell.length_a   1.000
_cell.length_b   1.000
_cell.length_c   1.000
_cell.angle_alpha   90.00
_cell.angle_beta   90.00
_cell.angle_gamma   90.00
#
_symmetry.space_group_name_H-M   'P 1'
#
loop_
_entity.id
_entity.type
_entity.pdbx_description
1 polymer ?
#
loop_
_entity_poly.entity_id
_entity_poly.type
_entity_poly.pdbx_seq_one_letter_code
_entity_poly.pdbx_strand_id
1 'polypeptide(L)'
;MDAARDPFEELTDLFLSDDPAVDVTADDVSPGSTPAAVSSPTEPKLTIAICGHLPVMAGLWVTQYADRVAEEHGATGLVRLEGGRCSIEIFRSSRRVERPEGVDLAAAAGLVAEGIRRWVVCVDDRDAAEAVRAGADEVVILTAAEQPAVIEAYRLAKGAAARVAAEHPLDLGLVVVGADEDRASGAAGVLSVAASRHLDRPLPVVATVRRLDVVEGSQRIMFEESVRRTAREVVTSIRASLDVADVESLETVPASTASETASTPSGAGLRLAGFEEPGSQVEPPRIARPSPVRRTEVGMQPLFPSESPTRAGVRPVRLSPAPTGEAGAPAFRSTEAPAESESASEVEASPERVAGGKPEQSQTAPVVDAAATESDWSKWVDGISVARFRCPIAPAVEFGLDDDGRLHLLCGHEAIESMRLAEAWLRTNHDLVALATGFTGGVVLHVFTRDAPAVADLHRTGIRLHLLLDEGEAARCLPLNSASNASMPV
;
A
#
# COMPACT_ATOMS: atom_id res chain seq x y z
N MET A 1 -43.60 0.94 11.83
CA MET A 1 -42.35 0.16 11.94
C MET A 1 -41.62 0.39 10.64
N ASP A 2 -40.77 1.42 10.61
CA ASP A 2 -39.86 1.59 9.47
C ASP A 2 -38.93 0.39 9.45
N ALA A 3 -38.94 -0.37 8.36
CA ALA A 3 -37.88 -1.34 8.12
C ALA A 3 -36.58 -0.54 8.06
N ALA A 4 -35.64 -0.82 8.96
CA ALA A 4 -34.32 -0.20 8.94
C ALA A 4 -33.72 -0.45 7.55
N ARG A 5 -33.61 0.62 6.74
CA ARG A 5 -32.98 0.56 5.43
C ARG A 5 -31.56 0.04 5.57
N ASP A 6 -31.10 -0.74 4.60
CA ASP A 6 -29.72 -1.21 4.59
C ASP A 6 -28.79 0.02 4.48
N PRO A 7 -27.86 0.23 5.43
CA PRO A 7 -26.95 1.37 5.38
C PRO A 7 -26.10 1.43 4.10
N PHE A 8 -25.88 0.31 3.40
CA PHE A 8 -25.16 0.29 2.12
C PHE A 8 -26.03 0.73 0.94
N GLU A 9 -27.32 0.38 0.97
CA GLU A 9 -28.32 0.90 0.03
C GLU A 9 -28.48 2.42 0.23
N GLU A 10 -28.52 2.86 1.49
CA GLU A 10 -28.61 4.28 1.84
C GLU A 10 -27.37 5.09 1.41
N LEU A 11 -26.15 4.52 1.56
CA LEU A 11 -24.94 5.14 1.00
C LEU A 11 -24.98 5.25 -0.52
N THR A 12 -25.51 4.22 -1.17
CA THR A 12 -25.69 4.22 -2.62
C THR A 12 -26.70 5.29 -3.03
N ASP A 13 -27.82 5.39 -2.33
CA ASP A 13 -28.83 6.42 -2.53
C ASP A 13 -28.26 7.83 -2.28
N LEU A 14 -27.48 8.03 -1.22
CA LEU A 14 -26.88 9.31 -0.88
C LEU A 14 -25.88 9.76 -1.97
N PHE A 15 -25.19 8.83 -2.60
CA PHE A 15 -24.25 9.12 -3.69
C PHE A 15 -24.97 9.33 -5.04
N LEU A 16 -26.08 8.63 -5.30
CA LEU A 16 -26.87 8.75 -6.52
C LEU A 16 -27.87 9.92 -6.49
N SER A 17 -28.16 10.43 -5.31
CA SER A 17 -28.93 11.67 -5.13
C SER A 17 -28.04 12.84 -5.54
N ASP A 18 -28.12 13.21 -6.81
CA ASP A 18 -27.41 14.31 -7.48
C ASP A 18 -27.86 15.68 -6.94
N ASP A 19 -27.64 15.92 -5.64
CA ASP A 19 -27.91 17.21 -4.99
C ASP A 19 -26.56 17.88 -4.67
N PRO A 20 -25.97 18.63 -5.62
CA PRO A 20 -24.77 19.41 -5.39
C PRO A 20 -25.10 20.68 -4.59
N ALA A 21 -25.68 20.54 -3.39
CA ALA A 21 -25.85 21.60 -2.41
C ALA A 21 -26.46 21.05 -1.10
N VAL A 22 -25.67 20.35 -0.29
CA VAL A 22 -25.90 20.48 1.16
C VAL A 22 -25.32 21.83 1.54
N ASP A 23 -26.17 22.85 1.49
CA ASP A 23 -25.91 24.20 1.98
C ASP A 23 -25.73 24.11 3.50
N VAL A 24 -24.53 23.73 3.94
CA VAL A 24 -24.10 23.89 5.32
C VAL A 24 -23.90 25.38 5.51
N THR A 25 -24.92 26.04 6.06
CA THR A 25 -24.89 27.45 6.43
C THR A 25 -23.59 27.75 7.18
N ALA A 26 -22.76 28.57 6.53
CA ALA A 26 -21.52 29.09 7.06
C ALA A 26 -21.82 30.00 8.26
N ASP A 27 -21.70 29.46 9.47
CA ASP A 27 -21.50 30.26 10.67
C ASP A 27 -20.00 30.52 10.85
N ASP A 28 -19.63 31.74 10.47
CA ASP A 28 -18.59 32.62 11.01
C ASP A 28 -17.40 31.97 11.75
N VAL A 29 -16.33 31.65 11.00
CA VAL A 29 -14.98 31.49 11.57
C VAL A 29 -14.00 32.35 10.76
N SER A 30 -13.59 33.46 11.37
CA SER A 30 -12.59 34.38 10.86
C SER A 30 -11.23 33.72 10.62
N PRO A 31 -10.53 33.97 9.50
CA PRO A 31 -9.17 33.48 9.29
C PRO A 31 -8.19 34.49 9.87
N GLY A 32 -7.64 34.19 11.04
CA GLY A 32 -6.62 35.03 11.64
C GLY A 32 -5.86 34.31 12.73
N SER A 33 -4.75 33.68 12.38
CA SER A 33 -3.49 33.70 13.15
C SER A 33 -2.42 32.83 12.49
N THR A 34 -1.35 33.49 12.07
CA THR A 34 -0.02 32.93 11.80
C THR A 34 0.46 32.09 13.00
N PRO A 35 1.12 30.94 12.81
CA PRO A 35 1.92 30.36 13.87
C PRO A 35 3.41 30.49 13.56
N ALA A 36 4.06 31.41 14.26
CA ALA A 36 5.44 31.25 14.69
C ALA A 36 5.39 31.19 16.22
N ALA A 37 5.29 30.00 16.81
CA ALA A 37 5.48 29.79 18.24
C ALA A 37 5.80 28.32 18.55
N VAL A 38 7.00 28.15 19.09
CA VAL A 38 7.58 27.04 19.86
C VAL A 38 6.55 26.00 20.36
N SER A 39 6.67 24.78 19.83
CA SER A 39 5.80 23.64 20.12
C SER A 39 5.83 23.24 21.60
N SER A 40 4.65 23.18 22.21
CA SER A 40 4.41 22.42 23.44
C SER A 40 4.66 20.93 23.17
N PRO A 41 5.15 20.13 24.14
CA PRO A 41 5.31 18.70 23.92
C PRO A 41 3.96 18.06 23.65
N THR A 42 3.79 17.55 22.43
CA THR A 42 2.60 16.83 22.00
C THR A 42 2.50 15.50 22.76
N GLU A 43 1.33 15.22 23.33
CA GLU A 43 1.02 13.95 24.02
C GLU A 43 1.37 12.75 23.12
N PRO A 44 1.94 11.65 23.65
CA PRO A 44 2.19 10.46 22.84
C PRO A 44 0.88 9.93 22.22
N LYS A 45 0.92 9.51 20.95
CA LYS A 45 -0.25 8.92 20.27
C LYS A 45 0.15 7.82 19.31
N LEU A 46 -0.58 6.70 19.42
CA LEU A 46 -0.44 5.51 18.60
C LEU A 46 -1.71 5.30 17.77
N THR A 47 -1.60 5.60 16.48
CA THR A 47 -2.67 5.53 15.50
C THR A 47 -2.57 4.24 14.69
N ILE A 48 -3.68 3.50 14.57
CA ILE A 48 -3.79 2.36 13.65
C ILE A 48 -4.38 2.85 12.33
N ALA A 49 -3.67 2.65 11.24
CA ALA A 49 -4.14 2.97 9.89
C ALA A 49 -4.68 1.71 9.20
N ILE A 50 -5.91 1.79 8.70
CA ILE A 50 -6.54 0.77 7.88
C ILE A 50 -6.71 1.32 6.46
N CYS A 51 -6.04 0.71 5.49
CA CYS A 51 -6.17 1.08 4.08
C CYS A 51 -7.45 0.49 3.49
N GLY A 52 -8.38 1.35 3.07
CA GLY A 52 -9.53 0.95 2.25
C GLY A 52 -9.20 0.93 0.77
N HIS A 53 -10.16 1.32 -0.05
CA HIS A 53 -9.91 1.54 -1.47
C HIS A 53 -9.07 2.80 -1.63
N LEU A 54 -7.80 2.62 -1.95
CA LEU A 54 -6.89 3.71 -2.26
C LEU A 54 -6.64 3.76 -3.76
N PRO A 55 -6.27 4.94 -4.30
CA PRO A 55 -5.78 5.02 -5.66
C PRO A 55 -4.54 4.14 -5.83
N VAL A 56 -4.13 3.94 -7.09
CA VAL A 56 -2.90 3.22 -7.43
C VAL A 56 -1.74 3.68 -6.53
N MET A 57 -0.90 2.73 -6.11
CA MET A 57 0.10 2.90 -5.06
C MET A 57 -0.45 3.25 -3.67
N ALA A 58 -1.41 2.48 -3.18
CA ALA A 58 -1.90 2.53 -1.79
C ALA A 58 -0.80 2.86 -0.77
N GLY A 59 0.33 2.15 -0.83
CA GLY A 59 1.46 2.36 0.08
C GLY A 59 2.10 3.76 0.07
N LEU A 60 2.07 4.52 -1.03
CA LEU A 60 2.62 5.89 -1.03
C LEU A 60 1.70 6.87 -0.32
N TRP A 61 0.38 6.68 -0.43
CA TRP A 61 -0.58 7.52 0.27
C TRP A 61 -0.43 7.40 1.79
N VAL A 62 -0.10 6.21 2.29
CA VAL A 62 0.25 6.00 3.70
C VAL A 62 1.53 6.76 4.08
N THR A 63 2.54 6.79 3.20
CA THR A 63 3.77 7.59 3.43
C THR A 63 3.44 9.06 3.55
N GLN A 64 2.65 9.61 2.62
CA GLN A 64 2.27 11.02 2.62
C GLN A 64 1.45 11.40 3.85
N TYR A 65 0.53 10.53 4.26
CA TYR A 65 -0.23 10.73 5.48
C TYR A 65 0.71 10.77 6.70
N ALA A 66 1.65 9.83 6.83
CA ALA A 66 2.60 9.82 7.93
C ALA A 66 3.55 11.03 7.91
N ASP A 67 4.02 11.49 6.75
CA ASP A 67 4.81 12.72 6.66
C ASP A 67 4.00 13.97 7.04
N ARG A 68 2.71 14.02 6.67
CA ARG A 68 1.83 15.10 7.10
C ARG A 68 1.62 15.10 8.62
N VAL A 69 1.43 13.92 9.23
CA VAL A 69 1.40 13.79 10.69
C VAL A 69 2.72 14.31 11.28
N ALA A 70 3.84 14.01 10.62
CA ALA A 70 5.16 14.46 11.06
C ALA A 70 5.38 15.97 10.92
N GLU A 71 4.80 16.58 9.88
CA GLU A 71 4.82 18.03 9.67
C GLU A 71 4.10 18.77 10.79
N GLU A 72 2.97 18.23 11.24
CA GLU A 72 2.12 18.84 12.27
C GLU A 72 2.61 18.55 13.70
N HIS A 73 3.14 17.35 13.95
CA HIS A 73 3.42 16.87 15.30
C HIS A 73 4.89 16.53 15.57
N GLY A 74 5.78 16.72 14.59
CA GLY A 74 7.20 16.39 14.72
C GLY A 74 7.51 14.93 14.40
N ALA A 75 8.63 14.42 14.92
CA ALA A 75 9.13 13.09 14.53
C ALA A 75 8.06 11.99 14.68
N THR A 76 7.80 11.28 13.59
CA THR A 76 6.73 10.27 13.50
C THR A 76 7.28 8.97 12.94
N GLY A 77 6.90 7.85 13.55
CA GLY A 77 7.20 6.51 13.07
C GLY A 77 6.01 5.92 12.31
N LEU A 78 6.28 5.25 11.20
CA LEU A 78 5.32 4.46 10.43
C LEU A 78 5.77 3.00 10.42
N VAL A 79 4.94 2.11 10.94
CA VAL A 79 5.12 0.67 10.77
C VAL A 79 4.14 0.16 9.71
N ARG A 80 4.60 -0.72 8.83
CA ARG A 80 3.74 -1.41 7.85
C ARG A 80 3.83 -2.90 8.04
N LEU A 81 2.67 -3.55 8.15
CA LEU A 81 2.51 -4.99 8.34
C LEU A 81 1.70 -5.63 7.21
N GLU A 82 1.95 -5.21 5.97
CA GLU A 82 1.14 -5.59 4.79
C GLU A 82 1.84 -6.68 3.95
N GLY A 83 1.06 -7.65 3.47
CA GLY A 83 1.55 -8.63 2.48
C GLY A 83 2.73 -9.49 2.96
N GLY A 84 2.86 -9.68 4.27
CA GLY A 84 3.97 -10.41 4.89
C GLY A 84 5.32 -9.67 4.83
N ARG A 85 5.31 -8.38 4.47
CA ARG A 85 6.48 -7.50 4.56
C ARG A 85 6.34 -6.57 5.76
N CYS A 86 7.43 -6.39 6.46
CA CYS A 86 7.50 -5.57 7.66
C CYS A 86 8.52 -4.45 7.46
N SER A 87 8.12 -3.20 7.70
CA SER A 87 9.05 -2.07 7.64
C SER A 87 8.71 -0.99 8.64
N ILE A 88 9.74 -0.33 9.15
CA ILE A 88 9.65 0.89 9.95
C ILE A 88 10.18 2.04 9.10
N GLU A 89 9.42 3.12 8.99
CA GLU A 89 9.85 4.36 8.36
C GLU A 89 9.72 5.50 9.36
N ILE A 90 10.73 6.36 9.43
CA ILE A 90 10.81 7.43 10.43
C ILE A 90 10.89 8.75 9.68
N PHE A 91 9.98 9.67 9.99
CA PHE A 91 9.87 10.97 9.33
C PHE A 91 10.36 12.06 10.27
N ARG A 92 11.08 13.04 9.70
CA ARG A 92 11.45 14.31 10.36
C ARG A 92 12.14 14.12 11.72
N SER A 93 12.89 13.03 11.88
CA SER A 93 13.73 12.77 13.04
C SER A 93 15.10 13.41 12.85
N SER A 94 15.59 14.13 13.85
CA SER A 94 16.97 14.61 13.91
C SER A 94 17.96 13.48 14.24
N ARG A 95 17.47 12.40 14.85
CA ARG A 95 18.25 11.20 15.18
C ARG A 95 18.19 10.23 13.99
N ARG A 96 19.36 9.90 13.44
CA ARG A 96 19.49 8.75 12.54
C ARG A 96 19.33 7.48 13.36
N VAL A 97 18.41 6.62 12.95
CA VAL A 97 18.14 5.37 13.65
C VAL A 97 18.87 4.25 12.93
N GLU A 98 19.80 3.60 13.62
CA GLU A 98 20.47 2.42 13.08
C GLU A 98 19.54 1.22 13.21
N ARG A 99 19.55 0.34 12.19
CA ARG A 99 18.82 -0.93 12.28
C ARG A 99 19.48 -1.75 13.39
N PRO A 100 18.77 -2.10 14.48
CA PRO A 100 19.38 -2.93 15.50
C PRO A 100 19.61 -4.34 14.92
N GLU A 101 20.80 -4.90 15.17
CA GLU A 101 21.19 -6.22 14.66
C GLU A 101 20.57 -7.34 15.49
N GLY A 102 20.14 -8.43 14.83
CA GLY A 102 19.68 -9.64 15.50
C GLY A 102 18.34 -9.52 16.25
N VAL A 103 17.63 -8.40 16.12
CA VAL A 103 16.28 -8.21 16.70
C VAL A 103 15.20 -8.29 15.63
N ASP A 104 14.01 -8.73 16.04
CA ASP A 104 12.83 -8.74 15.19
C ASP A 104 12.14 -7.36 15.12
N LEU A 105 11.10 -7.25 14.30
CA LEU A 105 10.38 -5.99 14.09
C LEU A 105 9.77 -5.45 15.38
N ALA A 106 9.17 -6.30 16.22
CA ALA A 106 8.51 -5.85 17.44
C ALA A 106 9.53 -5.25 18.41
N ALA A 107 10.62 -5.96 18.67
CA ALA A 107 11.71 -5.47 19.50
C ALA A 107 12.37 -4.21 18.90
N ALA A 108 12.59 -4.19 17.59
CA ALA A 108 13.11 -3.01 16.90
C ALA A 108 12.15 -1.81 17.03
N ALA A 109 10.84 -2.01 16.84
CA ALA A 109 9.85 -0.95 16.96
C ALA A 109 9.84 -0.35 18.37
N GLY A 110 9.95 -1.19 19.42
CA GLY A 110 10.09 -0.71 20.79
C GLY A 110 11.36 0.12 21.01
N LEU A 111 12.51 -0.32 20.49
CA LEU A 111 13.78 0.40 20.59
C LEU A 111 13.77 1.71 19.81
N VAL A 112 13.18 1.70 18.61
CA VAL A 112 13.07 2.89 17.73
C VAL A 112 12.04 3.88 18.25
N ALA A 113 11.03 3.43 19.00
CA ALA A 113 10.04 4.29 19.64
C ALA A 113 10.64 5.23 20.70
N GLU A 114 11.85 4.95 21.18
CA GLU A 114 12.58 5.85 22.08
C GLU A 114 12.82 7.22 21.43
N GLY A 115 12.05 8.22 21.85
CA GLY A 115 12.13 9.60 21.36
C GLY A 115 11.14 9.95 20.24
N ILE A 116 10.31 9.00 19.78
CA ILE A 116 9.25 9.24 18.80
C ILE A 116 7.89 9.20 19.52
N ARG A 117 7.19 10.34 19.60
CA ARG A 117 5.92 10.47 20.31
C ARG A 117 4.70 10.09 19.46
N ARG A 118 4.83 10.10 18.13
CA ARG A 118 3.74 9.78 17.20
C ARG A 118 4.06 8.53 16.41
N TRP A 119 3.13 7.58 16.41
CA TRP A 119 3.27 6.34 15.67
C TRP A 119 2.02 6.05 14.85
N VAL A 120 2.22 5.68 13.59
CA VAL A 120 1.19 5.16 12.69
C VAL A 120 1.52 3.70 12.41
N VAL A 121 0.61 2.78 12.67
CA VAL A 121 0.79 1.35 12.37
C VAL A 121 -0.25 0.95 11.33
N CYS A 122 0.23 0.69 10.11
CA CYS A 122 -0.58 0.27 8.98
C CYS A 122 -0.75 -1.25 9.00
N VAL A 123 -2.01 -1.69 9.07
CA VAL A 123 -2.41 -3.10 9.23
C VAL A 123 -3.48 -3.50 8.24
N ASP A 124 -3.52 -4.80 7.90
CA ASP A 124 -4.65 -5.38 7.18
C ASP A 124 -5.93 -5.33 8.07
N ASP A 125 -7.12 -5.23 7.46
CA ASP A 125 -8.41 -5.20 8.21
C ASP A 125 -8.57 -6.40 9.19
N ARG A 126 -8.06 -7.57 8.82
CA ARG A 126 -8.08 -8.78 9.66
C ARG A 126 -7.30 -8.62 10.97
N ASP A 127 -6.23 -7.82 10.95
CA ASP A 127 -5.29 -7.66 12.07
C ASP A 127 -5.64 -6.39 12.89
N ALA A 128 -6.48 -5.50 12.34
CA ALA A 128 -6.89 -4.25 12.97
C ALA A 128 -7.55 -4.45 14.34
N ALA A 129 -8.38 -5.49 14.50
CA ALA A 129 -9.05 -5.76 15.77
C ALA A 129 -8.04 -6.06 16.91
N GLU A 130 -6.99 -6.82 16.60
CA GLU A 130 -5.96 -7.17 17.56
C GLU A 130 -5.04 -6.00 17.85
N ALA A 131 -4.71 -5.21 16.82
CA ALA A 131 -3.94 -3.97 16.95
C ALA A 131 -4.65 -2.96 17.87
N VAL A 132 -5.95 -2.73 17.68
CA VAL A 132 -6.74 -1.84 18.53
C VAL A 132 -6.74 -2.30 19.99
N ARG A 133 -7.00 -3.60 20.23
CA ARG A 133 -6.97 -4.19 21.57
C ARG A 133 -5.59 -4.21 22.23
N ALA A 134 -4.52 -4.09 21.44
CA ALA A 134 -3.17 -3.97 21.95
C ALA A 134 -2.85 -2.57 22.50
N GLY A 135 -3.81 -1.65 22.41
CA GLY A 135 -3.73 -0.29 22.95
C GLY A 135 -3.46 0.69 21.83
N ALA A 136 -4.42 0.93 20.96
CA ALA A 136 -4.42 2.07 20.03
C ALA A 136 -5.18 3.25 20.65
N ASP A 137 -4.74 4.49 20.39
CA ASP A 137 -5.48 5.70 20.78
C ASP A 137 -6.51 6.09 19.73
N GLU A 138 -6.20 5.79 18.47
CA GLU A 138 -6.98 6.21 17.31
C GLU A 138 -6.93 5.14 16.22
N VAL A 139 -8.02 5.00 15.48
CA VAL A 139 -8.08 4.29 14.20
C VAL A 139 -8.41 5.29 13.11
N VAL A 140 -7.57 5.33 12.08
CA VAL A 140 -7.81 6.12 10.87
C VAL A 140 -8.04 5.20 9.68
N ILE A 141 -9.03 5.56 8.87
CA ILE A 141 -9.35 4.85 7.63
C ILE A 141 -8.90 5.72 6.48
N LEU A 142 -7.97 5.19 5.69
CA LEU A 142 -7.52 5.86 4.48
C LEU A 142 -8.43 5.43 3.33
N THR A 143 -8.94 6.40 2.57
CA THR A 143 -9.83 6.16 1.43
C THR A 143 -9.61 7.17 0.32
N ALA A 144 -9.87 6.76 -0.91
CA ALA A 144 -10.12 7.69 -2.00
C ALA A 144 -11.55 8.30 -1.93
N ALA A 145 -11.87 9.22 -2.84
CA ALA A 145 -13.13 9.97 -2.82
C ALA A 145 -14.22 9.40 -3.75
N GLU A 146 -13.91 8.40 -4.58
CA GLU A 146 -14.89 7.74 -5.44
C GLU A 146 -15.87 6.86 -4.66
N GLN A 147 -17.05 6.61 -5.24
CA GLN A 147 -18.13 5.85 -4.61
C GLN A 147 -17.71 4.48 -4.05
N PRO A 148 -16.99 3.62 -4.78
CA PRO A 148 -16.59 2.32 -4.23
C PRO A 148 -15.69 2.47 -3.01
N ALA A 149 -14.82 3.49 -3.02
CA ALA A 149 -13.92 3.79 -1.92
C ALA A 149 -14.67 4.26 -0.68
N VAL A 150 -15.63 5.17 -0.85
CA VAL A 150 -16.50 5.65 0.23
C VAL A 150 -17.29 4.51 0.87
N ILE A 151 -17.86 3.60 0.07
CA ILE A 151 -18.60 2.44 0.58
C ILE A 151 -17.68 1.49 1.37
N GLU A 152 -16.47 1.23 0.84
CA GLU A 152 -15.49 0.39 1.52
C GLU A 152 -14.98 1.04 2.82
N ALA A 153 -14.72 2.34 2.81
CA ALA A 153 -14.31 3.11 3.99
C ALA A 153 -15.35 3.02 5.10
N TYR A 154 -16.64 3.14 4.75
CA TYR A 154 -17.73 2.96 5.72
C TYR A 154 -17.77 1.54 6.29
N ARG A 155 -17.60 0.51 5.43
CA ARG A 155 -17.55 -0.89 5.89
C ARG A 155 -16.42 -1.09 6.90
N LEU A 156 -15.24 -0.52 6.64
CA LEU A 156 -14.09 -0.57 7.54
C LEU A 156 -14.36 0.21 8.82
N ALA A 157 -14.98 1.40 8.75
CA ALA A 157 -15.37 2.19 9.92
C ALA A 157 -16.34 1.45 10.82
N LYS A 158 -17.37 0.83 10.23
CA LYS A 158 -18.32 0.00 10.94
C LYS A 158 -17.65 -1.21 11.59
N GLY A 159 -16.73 -1.86 10.87
CA GLY A 159 -15.91 -2.95 11.39
C GLY A 159 -15.07 -2.51 12.59
N ALA A 160 -14.34 -1.40 12.46
CA ALA A 160 -13.50 -0.83 13.51
C ALA A 160 -14.31 -0.43 14.74
N ALA A 161 -15.42 0.30 14.56
CA ALA A 161 -16.32 0.71 15.63
C ALA A 161 -16.89 -0.49 16.43
N ALA A 162 -17.27 -1.57 15.73
CA ALA A 162 -17.79 -2.78 16.37
C ALA A 162 -16.74 -3.57 17.17
N ARG A 163 -15.44 -3.33 16.93
CA ARG A 163 -14.32 -4.04 17.58
C ARG A 163 -13.81 -3.33 18.83
N VAL A 164 -14.24 -2.10 19.08
CA VAL A 164 -13.88 -1.33 20.28
C VAL A 164 -14.75 -1.77 21.45
N ALA A 165 -14.13 -2.16 22.57
CA ALA A 165 -14.87 -2.36 23.81
C ALA A 165 -15.51 -1.03 24.22
N ALA A 166 -16.77 -1.04 24.69
CA ALA A 166 -17.50 0.18 25.07
C ALA A 166 -16.78 1.03 26.14
N GLU A 167 -15.88 0.40 26.90
CA GLU A 167 -15.13 1.02 28.00
C GLU A 167 -13.87 1.77 27.55
N HIS A 168 -13.44 1.63 26.29
CA HIS A 168 -12.25 2.32 25.76
C HIS A 168 -12.66 3.43 24.80
N PRO A 169 -12.30 4.71 25.08
CA PRO A 169 -12.43 5.76 24.10
C PRO A 169 -11.40 5.50 22.99
N LEU A 170 -11.88 5.09 21.82
CA LEU A 170 -11.08 4.99 20.61
C LEU A 170 -11.62 6.01 19.63
N ASP A 171 -10.75 6.93 19.23
CA ASP A 171 -11.07 7.91 18.21
C ASP A 171 -11.10 7.24 16.84
N LEU A 172 -12.14 7.53 16.06
CA LEU A 172 -12.24 7.11 14.67
C LEU A 172 -12.02 8.32 13.79
N GLY A 173 -11.12 8.20 12.81
CA GLY A 173 -10.81 9.26 11.87
C GLY A 173 -10.85 8.80 10.43
N LEU A 174 -11.07 9.74 9.51
CA LEU A 174 -11.04 9.53 8.08
C LEU A 174 -9.89 10.31 7.45
N VAL A 175 -9.13 9.65 6.58
CA VAL A 175 -8.11 10.28 5.75
C VAL A 175 -8.53 10.12 4.29
N VAL A 176 -8.80 11.24 3.62
CA VAL A 176 -9.17 11.22 2.19
C VAL A 176 -7.94 11.52 1.34
N VAL A 177 -7.65 10.66 0.36
CA VAL A 177 -6.45 10.77 -0.48
C VAL A 177 -6.79 10.90 -1.97
N GLY A 178 -5.90 11.52 -2.74
CA GLY A 178 -6.02 11.64 -4.20
C GLY A 178 -7.16 12.55 -4.68
N ALA A 179 -7.76 13.34 -3.79
CA ALA A 179 -8.89 14.21 -4.08
C ALA A 179 -8.57 15.68 -3.79
N ASP A 180 -9.17 16.58 -4.57
CA ASP A 180 -9.26 17.99 -4.23
C ASP A 180 -10.23 18.22 -3.05
N GLU A 181 -10.24 19.44 -2.51
CA GLU A 181 -11.01 19.78 -1.31
C GLU A 181 -12.51 19.52 -1.49
N ASP A 182 -13.06 19.87 -2.66
CA ASP A 182 -14.49 19.71 -2.93
C ASP A 182 -14.89 18.23 -2.96
N ARG A 183 -14.13 17.37 -3.66
CA ARG A 183 -14.38 15.93 -3.68
C ARG A 183 -14.12 15.27 -2.33
N ALA A 184 -13.08 15.70 -1.61
CA ALA A 184 -12.80 15.19 -0.28
C ALA A 184 -13.91 15.54 0.72
N SER A 185 -14.39 16.78 0.68
CA SER A 185 -15.52 17.26 1.47
C SER A 185 -16.81 16.51 1.14
N GLY A 186 -17.09 16.27 -0.15
CA GLY A 186 -18.25 15.47 -0.57
C GLY A 186 -18.22 14.04 -0.03
N ALA A 187 -17.09 13.33 -0.19
CA ALA A 187 -16.89 11.98 0.34
C ALA A 187 -17.02 11.94 1.88
N ALA A 188 -16.44 12.92 2.57
CA ALA A 188 -16.52 13.08 4.00
C ALA A 188 -17.95 13.36 4.49
N GLY A 189 -18.70 14.22 3.78
CA GLY A 189 -20.09 14.53 4.09
C GLY A 189 -20.97 13.28 4.02
N VAL A 190 -20.82 12.49 2.95
CA VAL A 190 -21.51 11.20 2.78
C VAL A 190 -21.22 10.26 3.96
N LEU A 191 -19.95 10.10 4.33
CA LEU A 191 -19.53 9.24 5.42
C LEU A 191 -19.99 9.74 6.79
N SER A 192 -19.96 11.05 7.03
CA SER A 192 -20.40 11.68 8.28
C SER A 192 -21.91 11.49 8.49
N VAL A 193 -22.71 11.65 7.43
CA VAL A 193 -24.16 11.38 7.48
C VAL A 193 -24.44 9.91 7.78
N ALA A 194 -23.73 8.98 7.14
CA ALA A 194 -23.90 7.55 7.41
C ALA A 194 -23.43 7.17 8.83
N ALA A 195 -22.28 7.68 9.27
CA ALA A 195 -21.71 7.40 10.58
C ALA A 195 -22.60 7.92 11.72
N SER A 196 -23.12 9.15 11.60
CA SER A 196 -24.02 9.73 12.61
C SER A 196 -25.35 8.99 12.74
N ARG A 197 -25.82 8.31 11.68
CA ARG A 197 -27.04 7.49 11.71
C ARG A 197 -26.83 6.08 12.28
N HIS A 198 -25.67 5.49 12.05
CA HIS A 198 -25.49 4.04 12.20
C HIS A 198 -24.32 3.60 13.08
N LEU A 199 -23.39 4.49 13.43
CA LEU A 199 -22.19 4.15 14.22
C LEU A 199 -22.22 4.74 15.64
N ASP A 200 -23.20 5.59 15.97
CA ASP A 200 -23.29 6.36 17.23
C ASP A 200 -21.99 7.11 17.59
N ARG A 201 -21.12 7.34 16.60
CA ARG A 201 -19.80 7.93 16.75
C ARG A 201 -19.50 8.82 15.54
N PRO A 202 -18.86 9.98 15.75
CA PRO A 202 -18.43 10.80 14.64
C PRO A 202 -17.28 10.12 13.89
N LEU A 203 -17.21 10.36 12.58
CA LEU A 203 -16.09 9.96 11.72
C LEU A 203 -15.51 11.22 11.06
N PRO A 204 -14.80 12.09 11.83
CA PRO A 204 -14.22 13.32 11.32
C PRO A 204 -13.12 13.05 10.29
N VAL A 205 -12.96 13.97 9.34
CA VAL A 205 -11.77 14.00 8.48
C VAL A 205 -10.60 14.52 9.29
N VAL A 206 -9.60 13.67 9.51
CA VAL A 206 -8.38 14.05 10.23
C VAL A 206 -7.30 14.56 9.28
N ALA A 207 -7.33 14.16 8.01
CA ALA A 207 -6.43 14.68 6.99
C ALA A 207 -6.98 14.51 5.56
N THR A 208 -6.58 15.43 4.69
CA THR A 208 -6.77 15.30 3.23
C THR A 208 -5.41 15.34 2.55
N VAL A 209 -5.08 14.32 1.76
CA VAL A 209 -3.83 14.23 0.98
C VAL A 209 -4.15 14.31 -0.50
N ARG A 210 -4.08 15.53 -1.05
CA ARG A 210 -4.51 15.78 -2.44
C ARG A 210 -3.64 15.11 -3.51
N ARG A 211 -2.34 15.03 -3.27
CA ARG A 211 -1.35 14.55 -4.25
C ARG A 211 -0.20 13.87 -3.53
N LEU A 212 0.50 13.00 -4.25
CA LEU A 212 1.80 12.48 -3.81
C LEU A 212 2.85 13.57 -4.01
N ASP A 213 3.67 13.81 -2.99
CA ASP A 213 4.82 14.72 -3.05
C ASP A 213 6.13 13.98 -2.70
N VAL A 214 7.27 14.64 -2.88
CA VAL A 214 8.55 14.11 -2.43
C VAL A 214 8.60 14.23 -0.92
N VAL A 215 8.76 13.09 -0.23
CA VAL A 215 8.98 13.07 1.21
C VAL A 215 10.47 13.18 1.47
N GLU A 216 10.90 14.30 2.03
CA GLU A 216 12.31 14.54 2.39
C GLU A 216 12.60 14.08 3.82
N GLY A 217 13.81 13.53 4.03
CA GLY A 217 14.27 13.21 5.37
C GLY A 217 13.53 12.06 6.06
N SER A 218 12.93 11.14 5.29
CA SER A 218 12.48 9.86 5.84
C SER A 218 13.61 8.84 5.86
N GLN A 219 13.63 7.99 6.88
CA GLN A 219 14.54 6.86 6.99
C GLN A 219 13.74 5.58 7.08
N ARG A 220 13.94 4.67 6.12
CA ARG A 220 13.26 3.38 6.06
C ARG A 220 14.17 2.22 6.45
N ILE A 221 13.67 1.37 7.34
CA ILE A 221 14.30 0.15 7.82
C ILE A 221 13.38 -1.02 7.44
N MET A 222 13.91 -1.93 6.62
CA MET A 222 13.20 -3.12 6.16
C MET A 222 13.53 -4.31 7.05
N PHE A 223 12.57 -5.18 7.33
CA PHE A 223 12.78 -6.41 8.07
C PHE A 223 12.44 -7.62 7.18
N GLU A 224 13.42 -8.50 7.00
CA GLU A 224 13.21 -9.82 6.40
C GLU A 224 12.82 -10.77 7.53
N GLU A 225 11.52 -10.86 7.82
CA GLU A 225 11.04 -11.78 8.85
C GLU A 225 10.72 -13.14 8.25
N SER A 226 11.47 -14.16 8.63
CA SER A 226 11.12 -15.58 8.43
C SER A 226 9.92 -16.00 9.30
N VAL A 227 9.62 -15.23 10.35
CA VAL A 227 8.50 -15.43 11.28
C VAL A 227 7.67 -14.14 11.30
N ARG A 228 6.49 -14.16 10.69
CA ARG A 228 5.57 -13.02 10.66
C ARG A 228 5.14 -12.65 12.08
N ARG A 229 5.57 -11.48 12.57
CA ARG A 229 5.06 -10.95 13.84
C ARG A 229 3.63 -10.44 13.69
N THR A 230 2.88 -10.53 14.77
CA THR A 230 1.48 -10.08 14.80
C THR A 230 1.39 -8.58 15.02
N ALA A 231 0.33 -7.94 14.51
CA ALA A 231 0.09 -6.52 14.78
C ALA A 231 0.00 -6.23 16.29
N ARG A 232 -0.53 -7.17 17.06
CA ARG A 232 -0.57 -7.11 18.53
C ARG A 232 0.82 -6.94 19.13
N GLU A 233 1.79 -7.79 18.78
CA GLU A 233 3.14 -7.74 19.35
C GLU A 233 3.84 -6.39 19.07
N VAL A 234 3.71 -5.90 17.84
CA VAL A 234 4.29 -4.62 17.41
C VAL A 234 3.66 -3.46 18.18
N VAL A 235 2.33 -3.38 18.21
CA VAL A 235 1.60 -2.30 18.90
C VAL A 235 1.88 -2.33 20.40
N THR A 236 1.88 -3.51 21.03
CA THR A 236 2.23 -3.64 22.45
C THR A 236 3.66 -3.18 22.72
N SER A 237 4.62 -3.52 21.86
CA SER A 237 6.00 -3.07 22.05
C SER A 237 6.17 -1.58 21.90
N ILE A 238 5.48 -0.94 20.95
CA ILE A 238 5.51 0.52 20.77
C ILE A 238 4.84 1.20 21.97
N ARG A 239 3.67 0.71 22.38
CA ARG A 239 2.92 1.26 23.53
C ARG A 239 3.75 1.21 24.81
N ALA A 240 4.38 0.07 25.09
CA ALA A 240 5.25 -0.06 26.26
C ALA A 240 6.38 0.99 26.27
N SER A 241 6.98 1.29 25.12
CA SER A 241 8.01 2.34 25.01
C SER A 241 7.44 3.75 25.20
N LEU A 242 6.24 4.01 24.69
CA LEU A 242 5.57 5.31 24.88
C LEU A 242 5.22 5.55 26.35
N ASP A 243 4.73 4.51 27.05
CA ASP A 243 4.37 4.58 28.47
C ASP A 243 5.60 4.85 29.36
N VAL A 244 6.73 4.18 29.08
CA VAL A 244 8.00 4.42 29.81
C VAL A 244 8.46 5.86 29.61
N ALA A 245 8.42 6.35 28.37
CA ALA A 245 8.84 7.72 28.06
C ALA A 245 7.92 8.78 28.70
N ASP A 246 6.67 8.46 29.00
CA ASP A 246 5.74 9.36 29.69
C ASP A 246 6.06 9.44 31.20
N VAL A 247 6.33 8.29 31.84
CA VAL A 247 6.73 8.22 33.25
C VAL A 247 8.04 8.98 33.50
N GLU A 248 9.06 8.78 32.66
CA GLU A 248 10.34 9.49 32.80
C GLU A 248 10.19 11.02 32.63
N SER A 249 9.26 11.46 31.78
CA SER A 249 8.98 12.89 31.56
C SER A 249 8.33 13.54 32.77
N LEU A 250 7.51 12.80 33.52
CA LEU A 250 6.86 13.25 34.75
C LEU A 250 7.80 13.27 35.97
N GLU A 251 8.79 12.38 36.02
CA GLU A 251 9.78 12.35 37.11
C GLU A 251 10.84 13.46 37.00
N THR A 252 11.07 14.02 35.81
CA THR A 252 11.90 15.22 35.62
C THR A 252 11.21 16.52 36.08
N VAL A 253 10.91 16.62 37.37
CA VAL A 253 10.61 17.91 38.02
C VAL A 253 11.92 18.67 38.21
N PRO A 254 12.06 19.93 37.73
CA PRO A 254 13.28 20.67 37.96
C PRO A 254 13.39 20.98 39.46
N ALA A 255 14.43 20.46 40.09
CA ALA A 255 14.82 20.87 41.42
C ALA A 255 15.11 22.39 41.38
N SER A 256 14.16 23.16 41.90
CA SER A 256 14.25 24.59 42.10
C SER A 256 15.31 24.87 43.16
N THR A 257 16.53 25.23 42.73
CA THR A 257 17.50 25.90 43.59
C THR A 257 17.36 27.41 43.41
N ALA A 258 16.65 28.03 44.35
CA ALA A 258 16.71 29.45 44.61
C ALA A 258 17.90 29.77 45.53
N SER A 259 18.74 30.71 45.10
CA SER A 259 19.39 31.79 45.89
C SER A 259 20.31 32.57 44.93
N GLU A 260 19.94 33.78 44.52
CA GLU A 260 20.14 35.08 45.18
C GLU A 260 21.41 35.81 44.70
N THR A 261 21.17 36.79 43.82
CA THR A 261 21.79 38.14 43.72
C THR A 261 23.29 38.34 43.97
N ALA A 262 24.01 38.89 42.97
CA ALA A 262 24.57 40.26 43.03
C ALA A 262 25.42 40.63 41.79
N SER A 263 24.99 41.71 41.12
CA SER A 263 25.74 42.87 40.62
C SER A 263 27.13 42.74 39.97
N THR A 264 27.20 43.27 38.74
CA THR A 264 28.39 43.77 38.03
C THR A 264 29.20 44.79 38.86
N PRO A 265 30.52 44.91 38.60
CA PRO A 265 30.96 46.10 37.85
C PRO A 265 32.14 45.90 36.89
N SER A 266 32.04 46.64 35.78
CA SER A 266 33.05 47.50 35.13
C SER A 266 34.56 47.32 35.45
N GLY A 267 35.33 47.08 34.37
CA GLY A 267 36.43 47.97 33.99
C GLY A 267 37.89 47.52 34.24
N ALA A 268 38.73 47.82 33.24
CA ALA A 268 40.20 47.65 33.14
C ALA A 268 40.66 46.22 32.77
N GLY A 269 41.32 45.95 31.65
CA GLY A 269 42.22 46.77 30.84
C GLY A 269 43.62 46.17 30.94
N LEU A 270 44.13 45.54 29.88
CA LEU A 270 45.57 45.44 29.61
C LEU A 270 45.82 44.94 28.18
N ARG A 271 46.70 45.68 27.51
CA ARG A 271 47.11 45.62 26.10
C ARG A 271 48.16 44.54 25.88
N LEU A 272 48.28 44.05 24.64
CA LEU A 272 49.60 43.91 23.98
C LEU A 272 49.46 44.04 22.46
N ALA A 273 50.44 44.72 21.86
CA ALA A 273 50.65 45.03 20.44
C ALA A 273 50.63 43.78 19.54
N GLY A 274 50.34 43.81 18.24
CA GLY A 274 50.44 44.84 17.22
C GLY A 274 51.21 44.24 16.04
N PHE A 275 50.61 44.11 14.86
CA PHE A 275 51.31 43.85 13.59
C PHE A 275 50.48 44.40 12.43
N GLU A 276 51.19 45.05 11.51
CA GLU A 276 50.71 45.89 10.40
C GLU A 276 50.01 45.11 9.27
N GLU A 277 49.06 45.80 8.61
CA GLU A 277 48.50 45.43 7.31
C GLU A 277 49.51 45.64 6.15
N PRO A 278 49.24 45.06 4.96
CA PRO A 278 48.62 45.93 3.95
C PRO A 278 47.58 45.26 3.04
N GLY A 279 46.45 45.95 2.87
CA GLY A 279 45.84 46.32 1.59
C GLY A 279 45.47 45.24 0.56
N SER A 280 44.16 45.00 0.39
CA SER A 280 43.54 44.90 -0.94
C SER A 280 42.04 45.12 -0.86
N GLN A 281 41.59 46.21 -1.48
CA GLN A 281 40.20 46.48 -1.81
C GLN A 281 39.77 45.56 -2.96
N VAL A 282 38.70 44.79 -2.76
CA VAL A 282 37.91 44.20 -3.85
C VAL A 282 36.44 44.48 -3.56
N GLU A 283 35.85 45.28 -4.44
CA GLU A 283 34.45 45.69 -4.46
C GLU A 283 33.55 44.53 -4.95
N PRO A 284 32.40 44.23 -4.31
CA PRO A 284 31.50 43.18 -4.78
C PRO A 284 30.56 43.67 -5.91
N PRO A 285 30.25 42.84 -6.92
CA PRO A 285 29.40 43.25 -8.03
C PRO A 285 27.91 43.26 -7.66
N ARG A 286 27.22 44.31 -8.12
CA ARG A 286 25.76 44.46 -8.08
C ARG A 286 25.11 43.53 -9.10
N ILE A 287 24.25 42.61 -8.63
CA ILE A 287 23.41 41.78 -9.50
C ILE A 287 22.09 42.52 -9.77
N ALA A 288 21.82 42.73 -11.06
CA ALA A 288 20.65 43.38 -11.60
C ALA A 288 19.42 42.45 -11.60
N ARG A 289 18.25 43.00 -11.27
CA ARG A 289 16.94 42.35 -11.41
C ARG A 289 16.48 42.40 -12.87
N PRO A 290 15.89 41.33 -13.45
CA PRO A 290 15.25 41.40 -14.75
C PRO A 290 13.79 41.87 -14.66
N SER A 291 13.39 42.66 -15.66
CA SER A 291 12.05 43.24 -15.88
C SER A 291 11.05 42.23 -16.48
N PRO A 292 9.73 42.44 -16.30
CA PRO A 292 8.69 41.52 -16.78
C PRO A 292 8.37 41.69 -18.27
N VAL A 293 8.20 40.56 -18.97
CA VAL A 293 7.80 40.48 -20.38
C VAL A 293 6.27 40.54 -20.50
N ARG A 294 5.79 41.40 -21.39
CA ARG A 294 4.37 41.56 -21.77
C ARG A 294 3.87 40.34 -22.55
N ARG A 295 2.72 39.78 -22.15
CA ARG A 295 1.91 38.83 -22.94
C ARG A 295 1.14 39.59 -24.01
N THR A 296 1.29 39.19 -25.27
CA THR A 296 0.37 39.51 -26.36
C THR A 296 -0.62 38.37 -26.53
N GLU A 297 -1.90 38.73 -26.57
CA GLU A 297 -3.05 37.87 -26.84
C GLU A 297 -3.08 37.49 -28.33
N VAL A 298 -3.09 36.20 -28.63
CA VAL A 298 -3.54 35.66 -29.92
C VAL A 298 -4.44 34.46 -29.60
N GLY A 299 -5.75 34.68 -29.72
CA GLY A 299 -6.76 33.64 -29.56
C GLY A 299 -6.77 32.71 -30.77
N MET A 300 -6.44 31.44 -30.53
CA MET A 300 -6.63 30.34 -31.47
C MET A 300 -7.91 29.60 -31.07
N GLN A 301 -8.88 29.55 -31.97
CA GLN A 301 -10.10 28.75 -31.83
C GLN A 301 -9.77 27.25 -31.89
N PRO A 302 -10.42 26.39 -31.07
CA PRO A 302 -10.34 24.95 -31.26
C PRO A 302 -11.24 24.48 -32.41
N LEU A 303 -10.61 23.84 -33.38
CA LEU A 303 -11.21 23.05 -34.46
C LEU A 303 -11.46 21.63 -33.96
N PHE A 304 -12.59 21.32 -33.31
CA PHE A 304 -13.19 19.97 -33.35
C PHE A 304 -14.70 20.03 -33.05
N PRO A 305 -15.53 19.25 -33.77
CA PRO A 305 -16.98 19.28 -33.64
C PRO A 305 -17.46 18.50 -32.41
N SER A 306 -18.42 19.08 -31.70
CA SER A 306 -19.19 18.45 -30.64
C SER A 306 -20.30 17.58 -31.23
N GLU A 307 -20.12 16.25 -31.23
CA GLU A 307 -21.22 15.31 -31.42
C GLU A 307 -21.16 14.20 -30.37
N SER A 308 -22.17 14.18 -29.51
CA SER A 308 -22.42 13.11 -28.54
C SER A 308 -23.12 11.94 -29.24
N PRO A 309 -22.66 10.69 -29.15
CA PRO A 309 -23.41 9.58 -29.70
C PRO A 309 -24.58 9.21 -28.79
N THR A 310 -25.76 9.13 -29.40
CA THR A 310 -27.03 8.68 -28.86
C THR A 310 -26.94 7.24 -28.35
N ARG A 311 -27.26 7.03 -27.08
CA ARG A 311 -27.24 5.73 -26.39
C ARG A 311 -28.38 4.83 -26.91
N ALA A 312 -28.05 3.79 -27.68
CA ALA A 312 -28.98 2.75 -28.07
C ALA A 312 -29.28 1.82 -26.88
N GLY A 313 -30.56 1.50 -26.69
CA GLY A 313 -31.08 0.78 -25.52
C GLY A 313 -30.58 -0.65 -25.36
N VAL A 314 -30.14 -0.98 -24.14
CA VAL A 314 -29.83 -2.35 -23.72
C VAL A 314 -31.09 -2.96 -23.11
N ARG A 315 -31.54 -4.09 -23.66
CA ARG A 315 -32.63 -4.90 -23.07
C ARG A 315 -32.12 -5.65 -21.83
N PRO A 316 -32.89 -5.71 -20.73
CA PRO A 316 -32.51 -6.48 -19.56
C PRO A 316 -32.60 -7.99 -19.84
N VAL A 317 -31.51 -8.70 -19.58
CA VAL A 317 -31.45 -10.17 -19.54
C VAL A 317 -32.14 -10.64 -18.26
N ARG A 318 -33.24 -11.39 -18.40
CA ARG A 318 -33.87 -12.10 -17.27
C ARG A 318 -33.06 -13.35 -16.94
N LEU A 319 -32.41 -13.35 -15.78
CA LEU A 319 -31.91 -14.59 -15.16
C LEU A 319 -33.08 -15.28 -14.45
N SER A 320 -33.24 -16.58 -14.71
CA SER A 320 -34.22 -17.42 -14.01
C SER A 320 -33.68 -17.80 -12.62
N PRO A 321 -34.52 -17.82 -11.57
CA PRO A 321 -34.08 -18.17 -10.23
C PRO A 321 -33.72 -19.66 -10.13
N ALA A 322 -32.65 -19.95 -9.39
CA ALA A 322 -32.23 -21.31 -9.04
C ALA A 322 -33.28 -22.00 -8.15
N PRO A 323 -33.44 -23.33 -8.25
CA PRO A 323 -34.39 -24.06 -7.42
C PRO A 323 -33.97 -24.04 -5.94
N THR A 324 -34.90 -23.61 -5.10
CA THR A 324 -34.82 -23.67 -3.64
C THR A 324 -34.79 -25.14 -3.20
N GLY A 325 -33.62 -25.60 -2.73
CA GLY A 325 -33.52 -26.85 -1.98
C GLY A 325 -34.03 -26.64 -0.55
N GLU A 326 -34.83 -27.60 -0.04
CA GLU A 326 -35.32 -27.58 1.33
C GLU A 326 -34.18 -27.69 2.36
N ALA A 327 -34.34 -27.00 3.48
CA ALA A 327 -33.41 -27.05 4.60
C ALA A 327 -33.39 -28.44 5.25
N GLY A 328 -32.23 -29.09 5.29
CA GLY A 328 -31.99 -30.23 6.18
C GLY A 328 -31.34 -31.50 5.60
N ALA A 329 -30.91 -31.52 4.34
CA ALA A 329 -30.21 -32.69 3.79
C ALA A 329 -28.68 -32.52 3.85
N PRO A 330 -27.92 -33.38 4.56
CA PRO A 330 -26.47 -33.36 4.51
C PRO A 330 -25.99 -33.88 3.14
N ALA A 331 -25.27 -33.02 2.41
CA ALA A 331 -24.42 -33.45 1.31
C ALA A 331 -23.21 -34.19 1.88
N PHE A 332 -22.74 -35.22 1.17
CA PHE A 332 -21.65 -36.16 1.52
C PHE A 332 -22.08 -37.39 2.33
N ARG A 333 -22.34 -38.48 1.59
CA ARG A 333 -22.17 -39.85 2.11
C ARG A 333 -20.92 -40.46 1.47
N SER A 334 -20.02 -40.94 2.32
CA SER A 334 -18.88 -41.79 1.99
C SER A 334 -19.34 -43.07 1.32
N THR A 335 -18.72 -43.43 0.19
CA THR A 335 -18.92 -44.74 -0.44
C THR A 335 -17.85 -45.69 0.10
N GLU A 336 -18.28 -46.55 1.02
CA GLU A 336 -17.53 -47.70 1.52
C GLU A 336 -17.83 -48.91 0.62
N ALA A 337 -16.81 -49.74 0.40
CA ALA A 337 -16.79 -50.88 -0.50
C ALA A 337 -17.71 -52.03 -0.09
N PRO A 338 -18.00 -52.98 -1.00
CA PRO A 338 -18.28 -54.35 -0.61
C PRO A 338 -17.24 -55.34 -1.17
N ALA A 339 -16.89 -56.30 -0.32
CA ALA A 339 -16.12 -57.50 -0.62
C ALA A 339 -17.06 -58.70 -0.90
N GLU A 340 -16.43 -59.79 -1.39
CA GLU A 340 -16.90 -61.19 -1.50
C GLU A 340 -17.72 -61.53 -2.76
N SER A 341 -17.51 -62.64 -3.48
CA SER A 341 -16.70 -63.84 -3.25
C SER A 341 -16.44 -64.66 -4.52
N GLU A 342 -15.31 -65.36 -4.50
CA GLU A 342 -14.98 -66.71 -5.03
C GLU A 342 -15.56 -67.23 -6.38
N SER A 343 -14.65 -67.58 -7.29
CA SER A 343 -14.59 -68.97 -7.80
C SER A 343 -13.25 -69.25 -8.51
N ALA A 344 -12.66 -70.39 -8.16
CA ALA A 344 -11.39 -70.89 -8.67
C ALA A 344 -11.56 -71.64 -10.00
N SER A 345 -10.57 -71.53 -10.89
CA SER A 345 -10.10 -72.67 -11.68
C SER A 345 -8.70 -72.43 -12.25
N GLU A 346 -7.91 -73.46 -12.07
CA GLU A 346 -6.51 -73.68 -12.38
C GLU A 346 -6.44 -74.39 -13.74
N VAL A 347 -5.74 -73.85 -14.76
CA VAL A 347 -5.18 -74.65 -15.88
C VAL A 347 -3.88 -74.03 -16.41
N GLU A 348 -2.86 -74.89 -16.38
CA GLU A 348 -1.58 -74.95 -17.08
C GLU A 348 -1.35 -74.28 -18.45
N ALA A 349 -0.11 -73.78 -18.59
CA ALA A 349 0.88 -74.03 -19.64
C ALA A 349 0.77 -73.44 -21.07
N SER A 350 1.78 -72.59 -21.33
CA SER A 350 2.64 -72.52 -22.53
C SER A 350 2.18 -71.81 -23.82
N PRO A 351 3.16 -71.29 -24.60
CA PRO A 351 2.98 -70.13 -25.46
C PRO A 351 2.81 -70.50 -26.95
N GLU A 352 2.06 -69.70 -27.69
CA GLU A 352 2.06 -69.76 -29.15
C GLU A 352 2.12 -68.37 -29.78
N ARG A 353 3.08 -68.23 -30.71
CA ARG A 353 3.39 -67.05 -31.51
C ARG A 353 2.40 -66.93 -32.67
N VAL A 354 1.75 -65.77 -32.82
CA VAL A 354 1.22 -65.24 -34.10
C VAL A 354 1.26 -63.71 -33.99
N ALA A 355 2.26 -63.01 -34.55
CA ALA A 355 2.30 -62.48 -35.92
C ALA A 355 1.15 -61.50 -36.29
N GLY A 356 1.49 -60.20 -36.36
CA GLY A 356 0.92 -59.27 -37.35
C GLY A 356 -0.38 -58.56 -36.98
N GLY A 357 -0.28 -57.40 -36.32
CA GLY A 357 -1.37 -56.43 -36.19
C GLY A 357 -0.82 -54.99 -36.16
N LYS A 358 -1.25 -54.16 -37.10
CA LYS A 358 -0.95 -52.72 -37.24
C LYS A 358 -1.22 -51.95 -35.93
N PRO A 359 -0.49 -50.85 -35.64
CA PRO A 359 -0.76 -50.04 -34.47
C PRO A 359 -2.10 -49.31 -34.65
N GLU A 360 -3.06 -49.71 -33.84
CA GLU A 360 -4.34 -49.04 -33.67
C GLU A 360 -4.12 -47.81 -32.79
N GLN A 361 -4.49 -46.66 -33.33
CA GLN A 361 -4.30 -45.35 -32.74
C GLN A 361 -5.03 -45.27 -31.40
N SER A 362 -4.24 -45.16 -30.33
CA SER A 362 -4.73 -44.80 -29.01
C SER A 362 -5.28 -43.37 -29.07
N GLN A 363 -6.60 -43.23 -29.04
CA GLN A 363 -7.28 -41.95 -28.94
C GLN A 363 -6.97 -41.34 -27.58
N THR A 364 -6.04 -40.38 -27.57
CA THR A 364 -5.84 -39.44 -26.48
C THR A 364 -7.11 -38.60 -26.32
N ALA A 365 -7.64 -38.57 -25.09
CA ALA A 365 -8.68 -37.65 -24.68
C ALA A 365 -8.30 -36.20 -25.05
N PRO A 366 -9.26 -35.35 -25.43
CA PRO A 366 -8.97 -33.96 -25.76
C PRO A 366 -8.49 -33.26 -24.51
N VAL A 367 -7.18 -32.98 -24.47
CA VAL A 367 -6.64 -31.91 -23.63
C VAL A 367 -7.35 -30.66 -24.09
N VAL A 368 -8.06 -30.04 -23.15
CA VAL A 368 -8.74 -28.77 -23.37
C VAL A 368 -7.66 -27.77 -23.78
N ASP A 369 -7.67 -27.39 -25.06
CA ASP A 369 -6.94 -26.24 -25.57
C ASP A 369 -7.50 -25.00 -24.87
N ALA A 370 -6.95 -24.70 -23.69
CA ALA A 370 -7.05 -23.37 -23.11
C ALA A 370 -6.26 -22.45 -24.05
N ALA A 371 -6.99 -21.80 -24.95
CA ALA A 371 -6.48 -20.84 -25.92
C ALA A 371 -5.36 -20.00 -25.31
N ALA A 372 -4.13 -20.34 -25.72
CA ALA A 372 -2.93 -19.68 -25.28
C ALA A 372 -2.94 -18.28 -25.88
N THR A 373 -3.05 -17.25 -25.04
CA THR A 373 -2.34 -16.01 -25.35
C THR A 373 -0.86 -16.40 -25.30
N GLU A 374 -0.29 -16.70 -26.47
CA GLU A 374 1.16 -16.82 -26.67
C GLU A 374 1.76 -15.43 -26.48
N SER A 375 1.85 -15.02 -25.22
CA SER A 375 2.64 -13.86 -24.86
C SER A 375 4.10 -14.30 -24.92
N ASP A 376 4.86 -13.60 -25.76
CA ASP A 376 6.28 -13.85 -26.04
C ASP A 376 7.07 -12.66 -25.47
N TRP A 377 7.11 -12.58 -24.15
CA TRP A 377 7.77 -11.51 -23.40
C TRP A 377 9.28 -11.77 -23.26
N SER A 378 9.67 -13.04 -23.20
CA SER A 378 11.06 -13.47 -23.09
C SER A 378 11.96 -12.93 -24.22
N LYS A 379 11.44 -12.76 -25.44
CA LYS A 379 12.20 -12.18 -26.56
C LYS A 379 12.77 -10.77 -26.30
N TRP A 380 12.21 -10.05 -25.32
CA TRP A 380 12.63 -8.69 -24.99
C TRP A 380 13.75 -8.65 -23.94
N VAL A 381 14.14 -9.81 -23.40
CA VAL A 381 15.17 -9.90 -22.37
C VAL A 381 16.24 -10.88 -22.83
N ASP A 382 17.45 -10.35 -23.04
CA ASP A 382 18.58 -11.16 -23.47
C ASP A 382 18.96 -12.22 -22.43
N GLY A 383 19.34 -13.40 -22.92
CA GLY A 383 19.83 -14.50 -22.08
C GLY A 383 18.76 -15.26 -21.30
N ILE A 384 17.46 -15.04 -21.59
CA ILE A 384 16.37 -15.79 -20.97
C ILE A 384 15.90 -16.92 -21.88
N SER A 385 15.87 -18.13 -21.34
CA SER A 385 15.26 -19.31 -21.97
C SER A 385 13.87 -19.57 -21.39
N VAL A 386 12.85 -19.72 -22.24
CA VAL A 386 11.47 -19.93 -21.80
C VAL A 386 11.33 -21.27 -21.09
N ALA A 387 10.77 -21.25 -19.88
CA ALA A 387 10.46 -22.46 -19.14
C ALA A 387 9.19 -23.12 -19.70
N ARG A 388 9.21 -24.45 -19.85
CA ARG A 388 8.11 -25.20 -20.49
C ARG A 388 6.91 -25.47 -19.58
N PHE A 389 6.87 -24.88 -18.39
CA PHE A 389 5.76 -25.03 -17.45
C PHE A 389 5.01 -23.71 -17.32
N ARG A 390 3.76 -23.79 -16.85
CA ARG A 390 2.91 -22.61 -16.60
C ARG A 390 2.32 -22.67 -15.20
N CYS A 391 2.06 -21.51 -14.62
CA CYS A 391 1.29 -21.39 -13.38
C CYS A 391 -0.21 -21.53 -13.69
N PRO A 392 -0.93 -22.54 -13.13
CA PRO A 392 -2.34 -22.76 -13.44
C PRO A 392 -3.25 -21.58 -13.06
N ILE A 393 -2.89 -20.84 -12.01
CA ILE A 393 -3.69 -19.74 -11.47
C ILE A 393 -3.29 -18.36 -12.03
N ALA A 394 -2.23 -18.29 -12.85
CA ALA A 394 -1.70 -17.06 -13.43
C ALA A 394 -1.22 -17.32 -14.88
N PRO A 395 -2.14 -17.62 -15.81
CA PRO A 395 -1.78 -18.02 -17.17
C PRO A 395 -1.17 -16.90 -18.01
N ALA A 396 -1.36 -15.64 -17.61
CA ALA A 396 -0.80 -14.45 -18.28
C ALA A 396 0.68 -14.21 -17.97
N VAL A 397 1.28 -14.99 -17.06
CA VAL A 397 2.68 -14.85 -16.63
C VAL A 397 3.52 -15.90 -17.34
N GLU A 398 4.54 -15.44 -18.04
CA GLU A 398 5.56 -16.28 -18.65
C GLU A 398 6.72 -16.49 -17.67
N PHE A 399 7.33 -17.68 -17.70
CA PHE A 399 8.46 -18.04 -16.86
C PHE A 399 9.69 -18.26 -17.74
N GLY A 400 10.84 -17.76 -17.34
CA GLY A 400 12.10 -17.98 -18.05
C GLY A 400 13.28 -18.15 -17.10
N LEU A 401 14.31 -18.86 -17.54
CA LEU A 401 15.56 -19.05 -16.79
C LEU A 401 16.69 -18.32 -17.48
N ASP A 402 17.51 -17.61 -16.70
CA ASP A 402 18.78 -17.05 -17.16
C ASP A 402 19.94 -18.05 -16.98
N ASP A 403 21.09 -17.73 -17.57
CA ASP A 403 22.32 -18.53 -17.48
C ASP A 403 22.88 -18.62 -16.05
N ASP A 404 22.49 -17.70 -15.15
CA ASP A 404 22.85 -17.68 -13.73
C ASP A 404 21.92 -18.59 -12.88
N GLY A 405 20.94 -19.26 -13.50
CA GLY A 405 20.00 -20.15 -12.83
C GLY A 405 18.94 -19.42 -12.00
N ARG A 406 18.67 -18.14 -12.29
CA ARG A 406 17.58 -17.35 -11.73
C ARG A 406 16.31 -17.55 -12.54
N LEU A 407 15.18 -17.47 -11.85
CA LEU A 407 13.87 -17.60 -12.47
C LEU A 407 13.25 -16.21 -12.68
N HIS A 408 12.86 -15.93 -13.91
CA HIS A 408 12.24 -14.68 -14.35
C HIS A 408 10.75 -14.88 -14.57
N LEU A 409 9.94 -14.01 -13.97
CA LEU A 409 8.50 -13.92 -14.23
C LEU A 409 8.26 -12.71 -15.12
N LEU A 410 7.63 -12.91 -16.27
CA LEU A 410 7.45 -11.90 -17.31
C LEU A 410 5.96 -11.71 -17.59
N CYS A 411 5.47 -10.47 -17.53
CA CYS A 411 4.10 -10.15 -17.88
C CYS A 411 3.92 -8.71 -18.39
N GLY A 412 2.81 -8.44 -19.07
CA GLY A 412 2.38 -7.06 -19.34
C GLY A 412 1.89 -6.36 -18.06
N HIS A 413 1.88 -5.03 -18.06
CA HIS A 413 1.40 -4.21 -16.93
C HIS A 413 -0.05 -4.48 -16.54
N GLU A 414 -0.90 -4.85 -17.50
CA GLU A 414 -2.28 -5.28 -17.25
C GLU A 414 -2.40 -6.58 -16.42
N ALA A 415 -1.31 -7.34 -16.30
CA ALA A 415 -1.26 -8.64 -15.62
C ALA A 415 -0.42 -8.62 -14.33
N ILE A 416 -0.17 -7.45 -13.73
CA ILE A 416 0.62 -7.33 -12.48
C ILE A 416 0.03 -8.17 -11.33
N GLU A 417 -1.29 -8.17 -11.18
CA GLU A 417 -1.95 -9.00 -10.15
C GLU A 417 -1.67 -10.49 -10.37
N SER A 418 -1.75 -10.94 -11.63
CA SER A 418 -1.41 -12.32 -12.00
C SER A 418 0.05 -12.65 -11.71
N MET A 419 0.97 -11.70 -11.92
CA MET A 419 2.38 -11.86 -11.55
C MET A 419 2.57 -12.05 -10.04
N ARG A 420 1.80 -11.34 -9.20
CA ARG A 420 1.85 -11.53 -7.74
C ARG A 420 1.29 -12.89 -7.32
N LEU A 421 0.23 -13.36 -7.96
CA LEU A 421 -0.30 -14.70 -7.75
C LEU A 421 0.71 -15.78 -8.17
N ALA A 422 1.39 -15.59 -9.31
CA ALA A 422 2.45 -16.48 -9.78
C ALA A 422 3.64 -16.51 -8.81
N GLU A 423 4.05 -15.36 -8.29
CA GLU A 423 5.12 -15.26 -7.29
C GLU A 423 4.74 -16.00 -5.99
N ALA A 424 3.52 -15.81 -5.49
CA ALA A 424 3.03 -16.52 -4.30
C ALA A 424 2.97 -18.03 -4.51
N TRP A 425 2.42 -18.47 -5.66
CA TRP A 425 2.37 -19.88 -6.03
C TRP A 425 3.77 -20.49 -6.13
N LEU A 426 4.72 -19.78 -6.74
CA LEU A 426 6.10 -20.22 -6.86
C LEU A 426 6.76 -20.42 -5.50
N ARG A 427 6.51 -19.54 -4.52
CA ARG A 427 7.03 -19.72 -3.16
C ARG A 427 6.51 -20.98 -2.49
N THR A 428 5.22 -21.29 -2.66
CA THR A 428 4.61 -22.51 -2.11
C THR A 428 5.10 -23.77 -2.82
N ASN A 429 5.44 -23.67 -4.11
CA ASN A 429 5.83 -24.82 -4.95
C ASN A 429 7.32 -24.81 -5.31
N HIS A 430 8.14 -24.11 -4.53
CA HIS A 430 9.53 -23.80 -4.85
C HIS A 430 10.32 -25.06 -5.22
N ASP A 431 10.29 -26.07 -4.37
CA ASP A 431 11.08 -27.30 -4.54
C ASP A 431 10.69 -28.08 -5.80
N LEU A 432 9.39 -28.11 -6.12
CA LEU A 432 8.90 -28.77 -7.33
C LEU A 432 9.35 -28.03 -8.58
N VAL A 433 9.29 -26.70 -8.57
CA VAL A 433 9.73 -25.88 -9.72
C VAL A 433 11.25 -25.94 -9.87
N ALA A 434 12.01 -25.93 -8.77
CA ALA A 434 13.46 -26.08 -8.76
C ALA A 434 13.87 -27.44 -9.34
N LEU A 435 13.20 -28.53 -8.95
CA LEU A 435 13.43 -29.86 -9.52
C LEU A 435 13.09 -29.93 -11.01
N ALA A 436 12.02 -29.26 -11.45
CA ALA A 436 11.56 -29.32 -12.83
C ALA A 436 12.40 -28.47 -13.80
N THR A 437 13.01 -27.39 -13.31
CA THR A 437 13.67 -26.38 -14.15
C THR A 437 15.17 -26.26 -13.88
N GLY A 438 15.64 -26.76 -12.74
CA GLY A 438 17.02 -26.58 -12.30
C GLY A 438 17.34 -25.18 -11.77
N PHE A 439 16.35 -24.30 -11.55
CA PHE A 439 16.63 -22.97 -10.99
C PHE A 439 17.12 -23.09 -9.54
N THR A 440 18.18 -22.37 -9.23
CA THR A 440 18.85 -22.36 -7.91
C THR A 440 19.00 -20.96 -7.34
N GLY A 441 18.70 -19.94 -8.15
CA GLY A 441 18.84 -18.53 -7.80
C GLY A 441 17.56 -17.88 -7.27
N GLY A 442 17.61 -16.56 -7.15
CA GLY A 442 16.45 -15.75 -6.79
C GLY A 442 15.44 -15.61 -7.93
N VAL A 443 14.30 -15.01 -7.59
CA VAL A 443 13.22 -14.71 -8.54
C VAL A 443 13.31 -13.25 -8.98
N VAL A 444 13.22 -13.00 -10.29
CA VAL A 444 13.27 -11.67 -10.89
C VAL A 444 11.95 -11.38 -11.59
N LEU A 445 11.37 -10.22 -11.32
CA LEU A 445 10.07 -9.82 -11.88
C LEU A 445 10.26 -8.83 -13.01
N HIS A 446 9.59 -9.04 -14.14
CA HIS A 446 9.65 -8.19 -15.34
C HIS A 446 8.23 -7.76 -15.75
N VAL A 447 8.01 -6.46 -15.85
CA VAL A 447 6.76 -5.88 -16.34
C VAL A 447 7.01 -5.07 -17.61
N PHE A 448 6.23 -5.38 -18.65
CA PHE A 448 6.26 -4.72 -19.95
C PHE A 448 5.05 -3.79 -20.11
N THR A 449 5.27 -2.58 -20.60
CA THR A 449 4.20 -1.61 -20.87
C THR A 449 4.45 -0.88 -22.17
N ARG A 450 3.40 -0.33 -22.79
CA ARG A 450 3.50 0.72 -23.81
C ARG A 450 3.25 2.12 -23.25
N ASP A 451 2.77 2.20 -22.02
CA ASP A 451 2.43 3.43 -21.29
C ASP A 451 3.33 3.54 -20.06
N ALA A 452 4.41 4.30 -20.16
CA ALA A 452 5.38 4.47 -19.07
C ALA A 452 4.75 5.06 -17.78
N PRO A 453 3.87 6.09 -17.84
CA PRO A 453 3.09 6.54 -16.69
C PRO A 453 2.36 5.41 -15.93
N ALA A 454 1.82 4.41 -16.63
CA ALA A 454 1.05 3.33 -16.01
C ALA A 454 1.89 2.39 -15.12
N VAL A 455 3.23 2.42 -15.22
CA VAL A 455 4.14 1.60 -14.40
C VAL A 455 5.18 2.44 -13.65
N ALA A 456 5.12 3.76 -13.73
CA ALA A 456 6.05 4.66 -13.04
C ALA A 456 6.07 4.40 -11.52
N ASP A 457 4.92 3.94 -11.05
CA ASP A 457 4.53 3.59 -9.71
C ASP A 457 5.28 2.31 -9.23
N LEU A 458 5.55 1.36 -10.13
CA LEU A 458 6.31 0.14 -9.83
C LEU A 458 7.82 0.37 -9.66
N HIS A 459 8.32 1.58 -9.89
CA HIS A 459 9.74 1.86 -9.76
C HIS A 459 10.18 1.65 -8.30
N ARG A 460 11.35 1.02 -8.09
CA ARG A 460 11.90 0.67 -6.76
C ARG A 460 11.15 -0.41 -5.97
N THR A 461 10.23 -1.15 -6.60
CA THR A 461 9.49 -2.24 -5.94
C THR A 461 10.20 -3.60 -6.02
N GLY A 462 11.42 -3.64 -6.57
CA GLY A 462 12.13 -4.85 -6.96
C GLY A 462 11.72 -5.40 -8.34
N ILE A 463 10.78 -4.75 -9.03
CA ILE A 463 10.33 -5.14 -10.37
C ILE A 463 11.18 -4.42 -11.43
N ARG A 464 11.63 -5.17 -12.45
CA ARG A 464 12.26 -4.63 -13.66
C ARG A 464 11.20 -4.16 -14.65
N LEU A 465 11.28 -2.91 -15.07
CA LEU A 465 10.28 -2.24 -15.88
C LEU A 465 10.80 -2.02 -17.29
N HIS A 466 9.96 -2.31 -18.28
CA HIS A 466 10.31 -2.30 -19.69
C HIS A 466 9.26 -1.53 -20.48
N LEU A 467 9.68 -0.51 -21.23
CA LEU A 467 8.84 0.24 -22.15
C LEU A 467 9.00 -0.32 -23.56
N LEU A 468 7.89 -0.76 -24.13
CA LEU A 468 7.77 -1.19 -25.51
C LEU A 468 7.40 0.02 -26.38
N LEU A 469 8.28 0.35 -27.32
CA LEU A 469 8.07 1.40 -28.31
C LEU A 469 7.78 0.76 -29.67
N ASP A 470 6.65 1.12 -30.26
CA ASP A 470 6.32 0.78 -31.65
C ASP A 470 6.91 1.84 -32.60
N GLU A 471 8.17 1.66 -33.00
CA GLU A 471 8.86 2.50 -34.00
C GLU A 471 8.74 1.87 -35.42
N GLY A 472 7.52 1.81 -35.97
CA GLY A 472 7.30 1.29 -37.33
C GLY A 472 7.48 -0.23 -37.46
N GLU A 473 8.37 -0.70 -38.35
CA GLU A 473 8.57 -2.16 -38.60
C GLU A 473 9.37 -2.88 -37.52
N ALA A 474 10.02 -2.17 -36.58
CA ALA A 474 10.81 -2.76 -35.51
C ALA A 474 10.35 -2.24 -34.14
N ALA A 475 9.67 -3.09 -33.38
CA ALA A 475 9.38 -2.80 -31.98
C ALA A 475 10.67 -2.87 -31.16
N ARG A 476 10.84 -1.92 -30.22
CA ARG A 476 12.02 -1.82 -29.35
C ARG A 476 11.60 -1.88 -27.89
N CYS A 477 12.42 -2.52 -27.06
CA CYS A 477 12.23 -2.56 -25.62
C CYS A 477 13.31 -1.73 -24.94
N LEU A 478 12.90 -0.76 -24.13
CA LEU A 478 13.78 0.09 -23.34
C LEU A 478 13.60 -0.21 -21.85
N PRO A 479 14.66 -0.54 -21.10
CA PRO A 479 14.55 -0.66 -19.66
C PRO A 479 14.27 0.71 -19.06
N LEU A 480 13.17 0.82 -18.30
CA LEU A 480 12.82 2.02 -17.53
C LEU A 480 13.62 2.09 -16.22
N ASN A 481 14.16 0.95 -15.76
CA ASN A 481 14.97 0.86 -14.56
C ASN A 481 16.08 -0.21 -14.69
N SER A 482 17.15 -0.06 -13.92
CA SER A 482 18.28 -0.99 -13.81
C SER A 482 18.08 -1.96 -12.62
N ALA A 483 18.86 -3.04 -12.60
CA ALA A 483 18.87 -3.94 -11.43
C ALA A 483 19.20 -3.21 -10.12
N SER A 484 20.05 -2.18 -10.16
CA SER A 484 20.42 -1.39 -8.97
C SER A 484 19.32 -0.45 -8.50
N ASN A 485 18.65 0.28 -9.40
CA ASN A 485 17.62 1.23 -9.00
C ASN A 485 16.22 0.60 -8.86
N ALA A 486 16.03 -0.63 -9.35
CA ALA A 486 14.84 -1.43 -9.09
C ALA A 486 14.76 -1.87 -7.62
N SER A 487 15.91 -2.05 -6.95
CA SER A 487 16.00 -2.51 -5.56
C SER A 487 16.51 -1.47 -4.56
N MET A 488 17.06 -0.33 -5.02
CA MET A 488 17.52 0.72 -4.10
C MET A 488 16.33 1.49 -3.49
N PRO A 489 16.24 1.57 -2.16
CA PRO A 489 15.49 2.65 -1.52
C PRO A 489 16.23 3.98 -1.79
N VAL A 490 15.48 5.08 -1.94
CA VAL A 490 16.07 6.44 -1.98
C VAL A 490 16.69 6.77 -0.65
#